data_AF-A0A971MLG0-F1
#
_entry.id   AF-A0A971MLG0-F1
#
_cell.length_a   1.000
_cell.length_b   1.000
_cell.length_c   1.000
_cell.angle_alpha   90.00
_cell.angle_beta   90.00
_cell.angle_gamma   90.00
#
_symmetry.space_group_name_H-M   'P 1'
#
loop_
_entity.id
_entity.type
_entity.pdbx_description
1 polymer ?
#
loop_
_entity_poly.entity_id
_entity_poly.type
_entity_poly.pdbx_seq_one_letter_code
_entity_poly.pdbx_strand_id
1 'polypeptide(L)'
;MITWRDEFALGVPEIDAQHKKLFAIANRAYEVLKNDLLVDKYDQIVDIFNELKDYTVYHFTYEEDYMKSIGYRKFLSHKVQHDDFIQRINETDLRQIDENQEQYLIETLEFVVAWIENHILGVDKKIVEG
;
A
#
# COMPACT_ATOMS: atom_id res chain seq x y z
N MET A 1 -10.90 0.09 -8.95
CA MET A 1 -9.86 0.95 -9.54
C MET A 1 -9.73 2.16 -8.63
N ILE A 2 -8.54 2.34 -8.10
CA ILE A 2 -8.19 3.43 -7.20
C ILE A 2 -7.70 4.57 -8.06
N THR A 3 -8.38 5.71 -7.99
CA THR A 3 -7.99 6.87 -8.78
C THR A 3 -7.17 7.79 -7.89
N TRP A 4 -5.96 8.15 -8.33
CA TRP A 4 -5.22 9.24 -7.69
C TRP A 4 -6.07 10.51 -7.72
N ARG A 5 -6.20 11.16 -6.57
CA ARG A 5 -6.88 12.45 -6.39
C ARG A 5 -5.87 13.43 -5.81
N ASP A 6 -6.00 14.71 -6.15
CA ASP A 6 -5.07 15.75 -5.67
C ASP A 6 -5.08 15.88 -4.14
N GLU A 7 -6.15 15.44 -3.48
CA GLU A 7 -6.21 15.34 -2.02
C GLU A 7 -5.16 14.40 -1.42
N PHE A 8 -4.57 13.45 -2.16
CA PHE A 8 -3.50 12.61 -1.66
C PHE A 8 -2.12 13.26 -1.73
N ALA A 9 -1.98 14.40 -2.42
CA ALA A 9 -0.70 15.08 -2.59
C ALA A 9 -0.29 15.80 -1.30
N LEU A 10 0.88 15.45 -0.75
CA LEU A 10 1.50 16.15 0.37
C LEU A 10 2.28 17.40 -0.08
N GLY A 11 2.61 17.51 -1.37
CA GLY A 11 3.49 18.55 -1.88
C GLY A 11 4.97 18.26 -1.65
N VAL A 12 5.31 17.02 -1.25
CA VAL A 12 6.67 16.50 -1.23
C VAL A 12 6.84 15.62 -2.48
N PRO A 13 7.51 16.11 -3.54
CA PRO A 13 7.44 15.49 -4.87
C PRO A 13 7.77 13.99 -4.90
N GLU A 14 8.76 13.57 -4.11
CA GLU A 14 9.20 12.18 -4.06
C GLU A 14 8.18 11.28 -3.34
N ILE A 15 7.57 11.76 -2.24
CA ILE A 15 6.51 11.01 -1.53
C ILE A 15 5.26 10.93 -2.40
N ASP A 16 4.88 12.01 -3.07
CA ASP A 16 3.72 12.03 -3.98
C ASP A 16 3.93 11.06 -5.16
N ALA A 17 5.15 10.95 -5.68
CA ALA A 17 5.50 9.98 -6.71
C ALA A 17 5.38 8.53 -6.20
N GLN A 18 5.82 8.29 -4.96
CA GLN A 18 5.71 6.97 -4.32
C GLN A 18 4.25 6.58 -4.06
N HIS A 19 3.40 7.49 -3.56
CA HIS A 19 1.96 7.22 -3.41
C HIS A 19 1.30 6.86 -4.74
N LYS A 20 1.62 7.60 -5.82
CA LYS A 20 1.12 7.28 -7.16
C LYS A 20 1.54 5.89 -7.62
N LYS A 21 2.78 5.48 -7.34
CA LYS A 21 3.28 4.14 -7.68
C LYS A 21 2.61 3.05 -6.84
N LEU A 22 2.35 3.27 -5.55
CA LEU A 22 1.54 2.36 -4.72
C LEU A 22 0.16 2.13 -5.34
N PHE A 23 -0.56 3.20 -5.69
CA PHE A 23 -1.86 3.07 -6.35
C PHE A 23 -1.76 2.41 -7.73
N ALA A 24 -0.70 2.66 -8.49
CA ALA A 24 -0.48 2.00 -9.77
C ALA A 24 -0.24 0.48 -9.62
N ILE A 25 0.48 0.05 -8.58
CA ILE A 25 0.66 -1.39 -8.28
C ILE A 25 -0.69 -2.00 -7.90
N ALA A 26 -1.43 -1.37 -6.98
CA ALA A 26 -2.74 -1.86 -6.55
C ALA A 26 -3.76 -1.92 -7.70
N ASN A 27 -3.75 -0.94 -8.61
CA ASN A 27 -4.60 -0.96 -9.79
C ASN A 27 -4.27 -2.12 -10.74
N ARG A 28 -2.99 -2.46 -10.94
CA ARG A 28 -2.64 -3.64 -11.74
C ARG A 28 -3.21 -4.93 -11.16
N ALA A 29 -3.19 -5.09 -9.83
CA ALA A 29 -3.81 -6.23 -9.19
C ALA A 29 -5.33 -6.29 -9.45
N TYR A 30 -6.02 -5.14 -9.37
CA TYR A 30 -7.45 -5.06 -9.73
C TYR A 30 -7.73 -5.42 -11.20
N GLU A 31 -6.88 -4.99 -12.14
CA GLU A 31 -7.06 -5.32 -13.56
C GLU A 31 -6.90 -6.82 -13.82
N VAL A 32 -5.92 -7.47 -13.18
CA VAL A 32 -5.75 -8.94 -13.28
C VAL A 32 -6.96 -9.65 -12.69
N LEU A 33 -7.43 -9.23 -11.51
CA LEU A 33 -8.59 -9.80 -10.84
C LEU A 33 -9.87 -9.68 -11.67
N LYS A 34 -10.09 -8.54 -12.32
CA LYS A 34 -11.29 -8.30 -13.15
C LYS A 34 -11.23 -8.88 -14.56
N ASN A 35 -10.10 -9.49 -14.95
CA ASN A 35 -9.95 -10.04 -16.28
C ASN A 35 -10.52 -11.46 -16.36
N ASP A 36 -11.78 -11.57 -16.78
CA ASP A 36 -12.49 -12.85 -16.96
C ASP A 36 -11.89 -13.76 -18.04
N LEU A 37 -10.94 -13.27 -18.85
CA LEU A 37 -10.26 -14.06 -19.87
C LEU A 37 -9.03 -14.81 -19.32
N LEU A 38 -8.55 -14.46 -18.11
CA LEU A 38 -7.45 -15.16 -17.45
C LEU A 38 -7.99 -16.35 -16.66
N VAL A 39 -7.62 -17.56 -17.09
CA VAL A 39 -8.06 -18.82 -16.46
C VAL A 39 -7.31 -19.09 -15.15
N ASP A 40 -6.05 -18.68 -15.08
CA ASP A 40 -5.23 -18.73 -13.86
C ASP A 40 -4.62 -17.36 -13.60
N LYS A 41 -5.04 -16.73 -12.51
CA LYS A 41 -4.62 -15.40 -12.08
C LYS A 41 -3.67 -15.44 -10.90
N TYR A 42 -3.51 -16.62 -10.27
CA TYR A 42 -2.91 -16.73 -8.93
C TYR A 42 -1.47 -16.22 -8.92
N ASP A 43 -0.60 -16.79 -9.78
CA ASP A 43 0.81 -16.42 -9.84
C ASP A 43 1.01 -14.93 -10.12
N GLN A 44 0.22 -14.37 -11.05
CA GLN A 44 0.28 -12.95 -11.39
C GLN A 44 -0.12 -12.05 -10.21
N ILE A 45 -1.16 -12.43 -9.46
CA ILE A 45 -1.59 -11.65 -8.30
C ILE A 45 -0.58 -11.76 -7.16
N VAL A 46 -0.03 -12.96 -6.92
CA VAL A 46 1.02 -13.18 -5.92
C VAL A 46 2.24 -12.31 -6.23
N ASP A 47 2.66 -12.24 -7.49
CA ASP A 47 3.77 -11.38 -7.92
C ASP A 47 3.47 -9.90 -7.69
N ILE A 48 2.27 -9.43 -8.06
CA ILE A 48 1.88 -8.04 -7.84
C ILE A 48 1.75 -7.72 -6.35
N PHE A 49 1.26 -8.66 -5.54
CA PHE A 49 1.16 -8.50 -4.09
C PHE A 49 2.54 -8.40 -3.43
N ASN A 50 3.48 -9.25 -3.84
CA ASN A 50 4.87 -9.17 -3.40
C ASN A 50 5.49 -7.83 -3.81
N GLU A 51 5.27 -7.36 -5.05
CA GLU A 51 5.72 -6.04 -5.49
C GLU A 51 5.11 -4.92 -4.61
N LEU A 52 3.81 -5.01 -4.30
CA LEU A 52 3.12 -4.02 -3.46
C LEU A 52 3.74 -3.95 -2.08
N LYS A 53 3.94 -5.11 -1.44
CA LYS A 53 4.57 -5.24 -0.14
C LYS A 53 5.99 -4.64 -0.11
N ASP A 54 6.83 -5.04 -1.05
CA ASP A 54 8.21 -4.54 -1.12
C ASP A 54 8.24 -3.03 -1.35
N TYR A 55 7.34 -2.52 -2.20
CA TYR A 55 7.23 -1.10 -2.48
C TYR A 55 6.68 -0.29 -1.29
N THR A 56 5.76 -0.85 -0.50
CA THR A 56 5.29 -0.23 0.75
C THR A 56 6.44 -0.12 1.76
N VAL A 57 7.26 -1.16 1.94
CA VAL A 57 8.44 -1.09 2.83
C VAL A 57 9.42 -0.01 2.38
N TYR A 58 9.70 0.05 1.07
CA TYR A 58 10.54 1.09 0.49
C TYR A 58 10.00 2.50 0.78
N HIS A 59 8.70 2.70 0.52
CA HIS A 59 8.02 3.97 0.73
C HIS A 59 8.06 4.41 2.20
N PHE A 60 7.69 3.54 3.14
CA PHE A 60 7.73 3.84 4.57
C PHE A 60 9.14 4.17 5.04
N THR A 61 10.16 3.47 4.56
CA THR A 61 11.55 3.76 4.92
C THR A 61 11.94 5.17 4.47
N TYR A 62 11.58 5.54 3.24
CA TYR A 62 11.84 6.88 2.71
C TYR A 62 11.11 7.96 3.51
N GLU A 63 9.83 7.75 3.80
CA GLU A 63 9.00 8.69 4.57
C GLU A 63 9.49 8.84 6.01
N GLU A 64 9.89 7.74 6.66
CA GLU A 64 10.49 7.75 7.99
C GLU A 64 11.79 8.56 8.03
N ASP A 65 12.64 8.40 7.03
CA ASP A 65 13.88 9.18 6.93
C ASP A 65 13.61 10.65 6.63
N TYR A 66 12.61 10.95 5.79
CA TYR A 66 12.13 12.32 5.57
C TYR A 66 11.62 12.93 6.88
N MET A 67 10.75 12.24 7.62
CA MET A 67 10.23 12.67 8.92
C MET A 67 11.34 12.96 9.93
N LYS A 68 12.36 12.10 10.00
CA LYS A 68 13.55 12.33 10.86
C LYS A 68 14.31 13.58 10.41
N SER A 69 14.51 13.77 9.10
CA SER A 69 15.29 14.88 8.54
C SER A 69 14.67 16.25 8.86
N ILE A 70 13.34 16.34 8.98
CA ILE A 70 12.62 17.56 9.33
C ILE A 70 12.28 17.66 10.83
N GLY A 71 12.66 16.68 11.65
CA GLY A 71 12.37 16.67 13.08
C GLY A 71 10.88 16.52 13.41
N TYR A 72 10.13 15.72 12.65
CA TYR A 72 8.69 15.56 12.81
C TYR A 72 8.33 14.99 14.19
N ARG A 73 7.56 15.75 14.99
CA ARG A 73 7.29 15.44 16.42
C ARG A 73 6.49 14.14 16.63
N LYS A 74 5.68 13.73 15.66
CA LYS A 74 4.84 12.53 15.76
C LYS A 74 5.46 11.31 15.07
N PHE A 75 6.76 11.36 14.77
CA PHE A 75 7.50 10.27 14.10
C PHE A 75 7.24 8.90 14.73
N LEU A 76 7.37 8.77 16.07
CA LEU A 76 7.21 7.47 16.73
C LEU A 76 5.81 6.88 16.55
N SER A 77 4.76 7.68 16.72
CA SER A 77 3.38 7.22 16.51
C SER A 77 3.06 6.95 15.04
N HIS A 78 3.72 7.64 14.12
CA HIS A 78 3.60 7.35 12.70
C HIS A 78 4.24 5.99 12.40
N LYS A 79 5.50 5.80 12.81
CA LYS A 79 6.24 4.56 12.61
C LYS A 79 5.53 3.32 13.16
N VAL A 80 4.87 3.42 14.32
CA VAL A 80 4.08 2.29 14.85
C VAL A 80 2.99 1.83 13.86
N GLN A 81 2.31 2.77 13.18
CA GLN A 81 1.31 2.42 12.19
C GLN A 81 1.93 1.74 10.96
N HIS A 82 3.13 2.16 10.54
CA HIS A 82 3.90 1.48 9.49
C HIS A 82 4.25 0.06 9.89
N ASP A 83 4.82 -0.11 11.09
CA ASP A 83 5.28 -1.41 11.59
C ASP A 83 4.09 -2.38 11.74
N ASP A 84 2.95 -1.91 12.27
CA ASP A 84 1.71 -2.69 12.40
C ASP A 84 1.17 -3.12 11.02
N PHE A 85 1.23 -2.23 10.02
CA PHE A 85 0.79 -2.55 8.67
C PHE A 85 1.68 -3.59 7.99
N ILE A 86 3.00 -3.42 8.11
CA ILE A 86 3.98 -4.38 7.57
C ILE A 86 3.82 -5.73 8.25
N GLN A 87 3.62 -5.78 9.57
CA GLN A 87 3.34 -7.03 10.26
C GLN A 87 2.10 -7.72 9.69
N ARG A 88 0.99 -6.98 9.54
CA ARG A 88 -0.27 -7.54 9.02
C ARG A 88 -0.17 -8.04 7.59
N ILE A 89 0.57 -7.34 6.72
CA ILE A 89 0.85 -7.82 5.36
C ILE A 89 1.72 -9.08 5.38
N ASN A 90 2.70 -9.16 6.28
CA ASN A 90 3.55 -10.35 6.42
C ASN A 90 2.79 -11.59 6.92
N GLU A 91 1.73 -11.40 7.70
CA GLU A 91 0.86 -12.46 8.20
C GLU A 91 -0.10 -13.01 7.12
N THR A 92 -0.21 -12.33 5.97
CA THR A 92 -0.98 -12.83 4.83
C THR A 92 -0.25 -14.01 4.19
N ASP A 93 -0.73 -15.23 4.44
CA ASP A 93 -0.20 -16.45 3.80
C ASP A 93 -0.98 -16.78 2.53
N LEU A 94 -0.40 -16.39 1.39
CA LEU A 94 -0.99 -16.64 0.08
C LEU A 94 -1.04 -18.14 -0.28
N ARG A 95 -0.31 -19.00 0.44
CA ARG A 95 -0.16 -20.44 0.12
C ARG A 95 -1.15 -21.35 0.85
N GLN A 96 -1.85 -20.84 1.87
CA GLN A 96 -2.80 -21.64 2.67
C GLN A 96 -4.21 -21.69 2.11
N ILE A 97 -4.46 -21.04 0.99
CA ILE A 97 -5.82 -20.84 0.51
C ILE A 97 -6.20 -22.03 -0.37
N ASP A 98 -7.12 -22.86 0.09
CA ASP A 98 -7.47 -24.15 -0.56
C ASP A 98 -8.54 -23.94 -1.66
N GLU A 99 -9.74 -23.45 -1.29
CA GLU A 99 -10.90 -23.40 -2.20
C GLU A 99 -11.35 -21.99 -2.64
N ASN A 100 -10.83 -20.90 -2.05
CA ASN A 100 -11.26 -19.51 -2.31
C ASN A 100 -10.09 -18.52 -2.50
N GLN A 101 -9.03 -18.96 -3.20
CA GLN A 101 -7.81 -18.18 -3.48
C GLN A 101 -8.09 -16.78 -4.01
N GLU A 102 -8.93 -16.69 -5.04
CA GLU A 102 -9.27 -15.41 -5.67
C GLU A 102 -9.98 -14.47 -4.71
N GLN A 103 -10.97 -14.94 -3.94
CA GLN A 103 -11.71 -14.12 -2.99
C GLN A 103 -10.81 -13.59 -1.87
N TYR A 104 -9.95 -14.44 -1.30
CA TYR A 104 -9.00 -14.02 -0.26
C TYR A 104 -8.00 -12.98 -0.77
N LEU A 105 -7.50 -13.15 -2.01
CA LEU A 105 -6.62 -12.19 -2.65
C LEU A 105 -7.32 -10.84 -2.88
N ILE A 106 -8.58 -10.85 -3.31
CA ILE A 106 -9.41 -9.65 -3.46
C ILE A 106 -9.55 -8.92 -2.11
N GLU A 107 -9.96 -9.63 -1.06
CA GLU A 107 -10.15 -9.06 0.28
C GLU A 107 -8.85 -8.48 0.86
N THR A 108 -7.74 -9.18 0.64
CA THR A 108 -6.41 -8.71 1.08
C THR A 108 -6.03 -7.44 0.33
N LEU A 109 -6.20 -7.41 -0.99
CA LEU A 109 -5.92 -6.22 -1.80
C LEU A 109 -6.80 -5.04 -1.38
N GLU A 110 -8.09 -5.26 -1.20
CA GLU A 110 -9.04 -4.24 -0.72
C GLU A 110 -8.64 -3.67 0.64
N PHE A 111 -8.21 -4.54 1.56
CA PHE A 111 -7.68 -4.13 2.85
C PHE A 111 -6.44 -3.24 2.72
N VAL A 112 -5.44 -3.67 1.95
CA VAL A 112 -4.17 -2.94 1.75
C VAL A 112 -4.43 -1.56 1.17
N VAL A 113 -5.30 -1.49 0.17
CA VAL A 113 -5.67 -0.26 -0.52
C VAL A 113 -6.40 0.70 0.41
N ALA A 114 -7.42 0.21 1.11
CA ALA A 114 -8.19 1.03 2.04
C ALA A 114 -7.32 1.55 3.18
N TRP A 115 -6.37 0.75 3.66
CA TRP A 115 -5.41 1.20 4.67
C TRP A 115 -4.52 2.33 4.12
N ILE A 116 -3.94 2.17 2.93
CA ILE A 116 -3.07 3.18 2.31
C ILE A 116 -3.82 4.50 2.10
N GLU A 117 -5.05 4.47 1.55
CA GLU A 117 -5.84 5.69 1.35
C GLU A 117 -6.12 6.43 2.67
N ASN A 118 -6.53 5.70 3.71
CA ASN A 118 -6.83 6.29 5.02
C ASN A 118 -5.56 6.80 5.72
N HIS A 119 -4.44 6.09 5.56
CA HIS A 119 -3.15 6.49 6.12
C HIS A 119 -2.65 7.78 5.48
N ILE A 120 -2.68 7.88 4.16
CA ILE A 120 -2.29 9.10 3.44
C ILE A 120 -3.13 10.30 3.88
N LEU A 121 -4.46 10.17 3.87
CA LEU A 121 -5.37 11.27 4.20
C LEU A 121 -5.38 11.62 5.69
N GLY A 122 -5.18 10.64 6.57
CA GLY A 122 -5.32 10.79 8.01
C GLY A 122 -4.00 11.00 8.76
N VAL A 123 -2.88 10.58 8.20
CA VAL A 123 -1.58 10.51 8.87
C VAL A 123 -0.52 11.26 8.07
N ASP A 124 -0.27 10.89 6.81
CA ASP A 124 0.85 11.44 6.03
C ASP A 124 0.68 12.93 5.77
N LYS A 125 -0.55 13.38 5.53
CA LYS A 125 -0.89 14.81 5.44
C LYS A 125 -0.38 15.63 6.62
N LYS A 126 -0.39 15.06 7.82
CA LYS A 126 0.05 15.75 9.03
C LYS A 126 1.56 15.96 9.09
N ILE A 127 2.34 15.34 8.21
CA ILE A 127 3.80 15.56 8.12
C ILE A 127 4.08 16.99 7.65
N VAL A 128 3.29 17.50 6.70
CA VAL A 128 3.50 18.82 6.08
C VAL A 128 2.66 19.93 6.74
N GLU A 129 1.67 19.58 7.56
CA GLU A 129 0.76 20.54 8.21
C GLU A 129 1.23 21.03 9.60
N GLY A 130 2.18 20.34 10.25
CA GLY A 130 2.85 20.79 11.51
C GLY A 130 2.44 20.13 12.83
#